data_AF-A0A921LI35-F1
#
_entry.id   AF-A0A921LI35-F1
#
_cell.length_a   1.000
_cell.length_b   1.000
_cell.length_c   1.000
_cell.angle_alpha   90.00
_cell.angle_beta   90.00
_cell.angle_gamma   90.00
#
_symmetry.space_group_name_H-M   'P 1'
#
loop_
_entity.id
_entity.type
_entity.pdbx_description
1 polymer ?
#
loop_
_entity_poly.entity_id
_entity_poly.type
_entity_poly.pdbx_seq_one_letter_code
_entity_poly.pdbx_strand_id
1 'polypeptide(L)'
;MKAIVSLLYFIYLFVLSLFIGFSIGSCSDNEFEELSDNSNATKVQTRAVPTPVFDWENADWMPTPSMQSRIPSPWSGQGSLVGTYGIDIVNDRKAFDGWELLYNTFDSNVTAPLVNPYFILYNKYRGIMRIYLYLTTSFVTTSSYIQDGITVVSNCKTSILNYLGQDIIDIAKEPNKQYMQMQPAPIDGSLPLAANRWYMMQYELAYDPNLADIPYKDIQFSWTLNYYNVQQISLGGNITGTLNGTIGSSSGSNLFKPLLGVGKAVGTGVLAGVGKDLMTHNTINAETGENKLGLSNKIFKDVAKGVSAALSAASGNIPSAIMGLLSAVVGGSSSTPTPISLTLKAEIELKGTGTEGGAFPSTPVSFWIPGTNITSEATGFVPVYNKNLGVLYLHEKPTLLINSYYKEKYEELDPMYGHDMMIGFNYYCLFPTVDFSDYLIFNPEIEKLAYVEILKQDIVYSGEVNPKSAWCGEIDIYRDEYGPVLLAILAIRFTIKVSPKNGTSPSIIIKTFEITPKFINWPL
;
A
#
# COMPACT_ATOMS: atom_id res chain seq x y z
N MET A 1 16.41 -24.87 67.26
CA MET A 1 15.73 -23.84 66.43
C MET A 1 16.48 -22.50 66.34
N LYS A 2 17.29 -22.07 67.33
CA LYS A 2 18.11 -20.83 67.23
C LYS A 2 19.37 -20.92 66.35
N ALA A 3 19.92 -22.12 66.10
CA ALA A 3 21.15 -22.28 65.31
C ALA A 3 20.95 -22.19 63.77
N ILE A 4 19.76 -22.54 63.26
CA ILE A 4 19.46 -22.54 61.82
C ILE A 4 19.08 -21.13 61.32
N VAL A 5 18.42 -20.34 62.17
CA VAL A 5 18.03 -18.95 61.85
C VAL A 5 19.26 -18.03 61.72
N SER A 6 20.33 -18.28 62.48
CA SER A 6 21.56 -17.48 62.42
C SER A 6 22.35 -17.69 61.12
N LEU A 7 22.32 -18.91 60.56
CA LEU A 7 23.03 -19.23 59.32
C LEU A 7 22.32 -18.63 58.09
N LEU A 8 20.99 -18.68 58.08
CA LEU A 8 20.15 -18.06 57.04
C LEU A 8 20.22 -16.52 57.06
N TYR A 9 20.31 -15.90 58.23
CA TYR A 9 20.47 -14.44 58.36
C TYR A 9 21.85 -13.97 57.86
N PHE A 10 22.89 -14.78 58.08
CA PHE A 10 24.25 -14.49 57.59
C PHE A 10 24.35 -14.62 56.07
N ILE A 11 23.69 -15.63 55.49
CA ILE A 11 23.62 -15.81 54.02
C ILE A 11 22.81 -14.67 53.38
N TYR A 12 21.71 -14.25 54.00
CA TYR A 12 20.89 -13.14 53.49
C TYR A 12 21.65 -11.80 53.54
N LEU A 13 22.36 -11.51 54.63
CA LEU A 13 23.22 -10.32 54.74
C LEU A 13 24.41 -10.35 53.77
N PHE A 14 24.97 -11.52 53.50
CA PHE A 14 26.07 -11.69 52.54
C PHE A 14 25.62 -11.52 51.08
N VAL A 15 24.42 -12.00 50.72
CA VAL A 15 23.86 -11.80 49.37
C VAL A 15 23.41 -10.35 49.18
N LEU A 16 22.89 -9.69 50.22
CA LEU A 16 22.50 -8.28 50.18
C LEU A 16 23.72 -7.35 50.09
N SER A 17 24.85 -7.68 50.74
CA SER A 17 26.09 -6.92 50.63
C SER A 17 26.76 -7.08 49.27
N LEU A 18 26.63 -8.25 48.62
CA LEU A 18 27.06 -8.44 47.22
C LEU A 18 26.22 -7.60 46.25
N PHE A 19 24.90 -7.52 46.43
CA PHE A 19 24.03 -6.69 45.57
C PHE A 19 24.27 -5.19 45.73
N ILE A 20 24.57 -4.72 46.95
CA ILE A 20 24.92 -3.32 47.21
C ILE A 20 26.33 -3.02 46.67
N GLY A 21 27.27 -3.97 46.74
CA GLY A 21 28.63 -3.81 46.19
C GLY A 21 28.70 -3.68 44.66
N PHE A 22 27.81 -4.35 43.93
CA PHE A 22 27.72 -4.23 42.46
C PHE A 22 26.99 -2.98 41.97
N SER A 23 26.30 -2.24 42.86
CA SER A 23 25.49 -1.07 42.50
C SER A 23 26.22 0.27 42.64
N ILE A 24 27.48 0.29 43.12
CA ILE A 24 28.27 1.51 43.37
C ILE A 24 29.52 1.57 42.47
N GLY A 25 29.59 0.75 41.42
CA GLY A 25 30.74 0.62 40.52
C GLY A 25 30.51 0.96 39.05
N SER A 26 29.40 1.60 38.69
CA SER A 26 29.14 1.99 37.28
C SER A 26 28.37 3.31 37.14
N CYS A 27 28.93 4.36 37.73
CA CYS A 27 28.85 5.73 37.21
C CYS A 27 30.21 6.38 37.50
N SER A 28 31.18 6.17 36.61
CA SER A 28 32.25 7.15 36.41
C SER A 28 31.79 8.06 35.28
N ASP A 29 31.46 9.30 35.59
CA ASP A 29 31.51 10.38 34.60
C ASP A 29 32.96 10.41 34.08
N ASN A 30 33.21 9.72 32.98
CA ASN A 30 34.44 9.91 32.23
C ASN A 30 34.24 11.21 31.48
N GLU A 31 34.84 12.26 32.03
CA GLU A 31 35.18 13.48 31.32
C GLU A 31 35.64 13.12 29.91
N PHE A 32 34.99 13.74 28.93
CA PHE A 32 35.44 13.74 27.55
C PHE A 32 36.81 14.42 27.55
N GLU A 33 37.89 13.63 27.59
CA GLU A 33 39.19 14.12 27.15
C GLU A 33 39.02 14.54 25.69
N GLU A 34 39.09 15.85 25.44
CA GLU A 34 39.35 16.41 24.13
C GLU A 34 40.66 15.81 23.62
N LEU A 35 40.55 14.72 22.85
CA LEU A 35 41.63 14.26 22.01
C LEU A 35 41.90 15.36 21.00
N SER A 36 42.95 16.12 21.31
CA SER A 36 43.56 17.14 20.48
C SER A 36 43.50 16.79 19.00
N ASP A 37 42.94 17.72 18.21
CA ASP A 37 42.95 17.75 16.76
C ASP A 37 44.36 17.48 16.22
N ASN A 38 44.67 16.21 15.98
CA ASN A 38 45.74 15.84 15.09
C ASN A 38 45.14 15.79 13.68
N SER A 39 45.24 16.95 13.03
CA SER A 39 44.93 17.21 11.64
C SER A 39 45.65 16.22 10.72
N ASN A 40 45.04 15.07 10.49
CA ASN A 40 45.14 14.23 9.30
C ASN A 40 44.10 13.09 9.35
N ALA A 41 42.89 13.39 9.82
CA ALA A 41 41.74 12.57 9.50
C ALA A 41 41.47 12.76 8.01
N THR A 42 42.03 11.89 7.17
CA THR A 42 41.47 11.62 5.84
C THR A 42 39.98 11.41 6.05
N LYS A 43 39.18 12.39 5.65
CA LYS A 43 37.73 12.30 5.57
C LYS A 43 37.45 11.00 4.84
N VAL A 44 37.05 9.95 5.56
CA VAL A 44 36.73 8.67 4.94
C VAL A 44 35.51 8.96 4.07
N GLN A 45 35.75 9.20 2.78
CA GLN A 45 34.69 9.28 1.80
C GLN A 45 34.04 7.90 1.79
N THR A 46 32.91 7.77 2.46
CA THR A 46 32.01 6.64 2.30
C THR A 46 31.41 6.73 0.90
N ARG A 47 32.12 6.17 -0.07
CA ARG A 47 31.76 6.20 -1.49
C ARG A 47 30.47 5.45 -1.74
N ALA A 48 29.78 5.84 -2.82
CA ALA A 48 28.66 5.08 -3.36
C ALA A 48 29.09 3.64 -3.62
N VAL A 49 28.25 2.70 -3.16
CA VAL A 49 28.40 1.27 -3.42
C VAL A 49 27.53 0.95 -4.64
N PRO A 50 28.11 0.57 -5.78
CA PRO A 50 27.33 0.14 -6.93
C PRO A 50 26.47 -1.07 -6.54
N THR A 51 25.20 -1.04 -6.91
CA THR A 51 24.31 -2.19 -6.72
C THR A 51 24.75 -3.35 -7.64
N PRO A 52 25.01 -4.56 -7.11
CA PRO A 52 25.30 -5.73 -7.93
C PRO A 52 24.13 -6.08 -8.85
N VAL A 53 24.41 -6.37 -10.12
CA VAL A 53 23.38 -6.75 -11.10
C VAL A 53 23.38 -8.27 -11.29
N PHE A 54 22.19 -8.84 -11.48
CA PHE A 54 22.01 -10.26 -11.80
C PHE A 54 20.79 -10.45 -12.71
N ASP A 55 20.73 -11.56 -13.42
CA ASP A 55 19.57 -11.96 -14.23
C ASP A 55 18.51 -12.59 -13.32
N TRP A 56 17.63 -11.75 -12.75
CA TRP A 56 16.56 -12.22 -11.87
C TRP A 56 15.49 -13.04 -12.59
N GLU A 57 15.41 -12.95 -13.92
CA GLU A 57 14.35 -13.59 -14.70
C GLU A 57 14.59 -15.09 -14.86
N ASN A 58 15.87 -15.46 -15.01
CA ASN A 58 16.32 -16.80 -15.38
C ASN A 58 17.25 -17.44 -14.33
N ALA A 59 17.60 -16.74 -13.25
CA ALA A 59 18.36 -17.33 -12.15
C ALA A 59 17.54 -18.39 -11.42
N ASP A 60 18.05 -19.63 -11.40
CA ASP A 60 17.58 -20.68 -10.48
C ASP A 60 18.08 -20.45 -9.04
N TRP A 61 19.27 -19.85 -8.93
CA TRP A 61 19.97 -19.60 -7.68
C TRP A 61 20.44 -18.16 -7.61
N MET A 62 20.26 -17.54 -6.44
CA MET A 62 20.73 -16.18 -6.20
C MET A 62 22.27 -16.13 -6.10
N PRO A 63 22.91 -15.02 -6.49
CA PRO A 63 24.34 -14.80 -6.26
C PRO A 63 24.66 -14.88 -4.77
N THR A 64 25.41 -15.90 -4.37
CA THR A 64 25.77 -16.16 -2.97
C THR A 64 27.27 -16.43 -2.87
N PRO A 65 27.93 -16.04 -1.76
CA PRO A 65 29.32 -16.38 -1.50
C PRO A 65 29.57 -17.88 -1.51
N SER A 66 30.77 -18.31 -1.92
CA SER A 66 31.12 -19.73 -2.04
C SER A 66 31.04 -20.52 -0.73
N MET A 67 31.11 -19.85 0.42
CA MET A 67 31.04 -20.46 1.75
C MET A 67 29.61 -20.59 2.29
N GLN A 68 28.60 -20.10 1.57
CA GLN A 68 27.20 -20.13 1.99
C GLN A 68 26.40 -21.12 1.14
N SER A 69 25.40 -21.75 1.76
CA SER A 69 24.39 -22.51 1.04
C SER A 69 23.70 -21.64 -0.02
N ARG A 70 23.50 -22.20 -1.21
CA ARG A 70 22.82 -21.49 -2.29
C ARG A 70 21.39 -21.16 -1.88
N ILE A 71 20.97 -19.93 -2.19
CA ILE A 71 19.61 -19.47 -1.98
C ILE A 71 18.84 -19.67 -3.31
N PRO A 72 17.73 -20.43 -3.33
CA PRO A 72 16.93 -20.57 -4.54
C PRO A 72 16.26 -19.23 -4.88
N SER A 73 15.96 -18.99 -6.15
CA SER A 73 15.21 -17.80 -6.55
C SER A 73 13.79 -17.77 -5.96
N PRO A 74 13.12 -16.60 -5.88
CA PRO A 74 11.79 -16.51 -5.27
C PRO A 74 10.69 -17.27 -6.00
N TRP A 75 10.97 -17.73 -7.22
CA TRP A 75 9.98 -18.19 -8.18
C TRP A 75 9.65 -19.67 -8.04
N SER A 76 10.56 -20.47 -7.48
CA SER A 76 10.43 -21.92 -7.43
C SER A 76 11.20 -22.52 -6.24
N GLY A 77 10.86 -23.76 -5.89
CA GLY A 77 11.50 -24.49 -4.80
C GLY A 77 10.92 -24.20 -3.41
N GLN A 78 11.54 -24.79 -2.40
CA GLN A 78 11.13 -24.66 -1.00
C GLN A 78 11.35 -23.22 -0.51
N GLY A 79 10.35 -22.67 0.18
CA GLY A 79 10.40 -21.30 0.67
C GLY A 79 10.17 -20.23 -0.42
N SER A 80 9.75 -20.63 -1.62
CA SER A 80 9.35 -19.71 -2.70
C SER A 80 8.02 -18.99 -2.42
N LEU A 81 7.70 -18.01 -3.25
CA LEU A 81 6.47 -17.22 -3.15
C LEU A 81 5.21 -17.98 -3.57
N VAL A 82 5.34 -19.13 -4.23
CA VAL A 82 4.21 -19.91 -4.79
C VAL A 82 3.23 -20.38 -3.71
N GLY A 83 3.68 -20.57 -2.46
CA GLY A 83 2.80 -20.94 -1.34
C GLY A 83 1.96 -19.78 -0.79
N THR A 84 2.24 -18.54 -1.19
CA THR A 84 1.56 -17.33 -0.69
C THR A 84 0.84 -16.56 -1.79
N TYR A 85 1.39 -16.54 -3.00
CA TYR A 85 0.87 -15.76 -4.12
C TYR A 85 0.55 -16.63 -5.33
N GLY A 86 -0.51 -16.26 -6.05
CA GLY A 86 -0.91 -16.89 -7.30
C GLY A 86 0.18 -16.78 -8.37
N ILE A 87 0.11 -17.69 -9.35
CA ILE A 87 1.10 -17.78 -10.43
C ILE A 87 1.09 -16.53 -11.35
N ASP A 88 -0.02 -15.77 -11.36
CA ASP A 88 -0.14 -14.46 -12.01
C ASP A 88 0.84 -13.44 -11.41
N ILE A 89 1.13 -13.53 -10.12
CA ILE A 89 2.08 -12.64 -9.44
C ILE A 89 3.49 -13.20 -9.48
N VAL A 90 3.67 -14.51 -9.31
CA VAL A 90 5.00 -15.15 -9.36
C VAL A 90 5.63 -15.02 -10.75
N ASN A 91 4.84 -15.11 -11.82
CA ASN A 91 5.34 -14.98 -13.19
C ASN A 91 5.44 -13.54 -13.70
N ASP A 92 4.80 -12.60 -13.01
CA ASP A 92 4.88 -11.18 -13.32
C ASP A 92 6.22 -10.58 -12.85
N ARG A 93 7.31 -10.91 -13.56
CA ARG A 93 8.67 -10.49 -13.18
C ARG A 93 9.57 -10.15 -14.37
N LYS A 94 9.05 -10.27 -15.60
CA LYS A 94 9.88 -10.24 -16.80
C LYS A 94 10.33 -8.82 -17.18
N ALA A 95 11.58 -8.67 -17.59
CA ALA A 95 12.14 -7.39 -17.99
C ALA A 95 11.47 -6.84 -19.24
N PHE A 96 11.10 -7.74 -20.17
CA PHE A 96 10.33 -7.41 -21.36
C PHE A 96 8.98 -6.71 -21.01
N ASP A 97 8.40 -7.08 -19.86
CA ASP A 97 7.15 -6.54 -19.32
C ASP A 97 7.35 -5.27 -18.49
N GLY A 98 8.57 -4.74 -18.49
CA GLY A 98 8.93 -3.45 -17.89
C GLY A 98 9.45 -3.52 -16.46
N TRP A 99 9.68 -4.72 -15.92
CA TRP A 99 10.38 -4.88 -14.64
C TRP A 99 11.87 -4.55 -14.79
N GLU A 100 12.39 -3.71 -13.92
CA GLU A 100 13.78 -3.30 -13.87
C GLU A 100 14.33 -3.57 -12.46
N LEU A 101 15.57 -4.03 -12.37
CA LEU A 101 16.25 -4.11 -11.09
C LEU A 101 16.49 -2.71 -10.54
N LEU A 102 16.09 -2.47 -9.30
CA LEU A 102 16.27 -1.20 -8.61
C LEU A 102 17.42 -1.27 -7.62
N TYR A 103 17.37 -2.24 -6.71
CA TYR A 103 18.37 -2.51 -5.68
C TYR A 103 18.60 -4.00 -5.55
N ASN A 104 19.79 -4.40 -5.12
CA ASN A 104 20.17 -5.78 -4.87
C ASN A 104 21.29 -5.83 -3.83
N THR A 105 21.19 -6.77 -2.91
CA THR A 105 22.23 -7.03 -1.90
C THR A 105 22.85 -8.42 -2.02
N PHE A 106 22.39 -9.23 -2.98
CA PHE A 106 23.01 -10.50 -3.32
C PHE A 106 24.31 -10.26 -4.08
N ASP A 107 25.42 -10.73 -3.51
CA ASP A 107 26.75 -10.60 -4.08
C ASP A 107 27.56 -11.88 -3.82
N SER A 108 28.10 -12.49 -4.88
CA SER A 108 28.95 -13.68 -4.79
C SER A 108 30.39 -13.36 -4.40
N ASN A 109 30.80 -12.09 -4.46
CA ASN A 109 32.19 -11.67 -4.26
C ASN A 109 32.51 -11.32 -2.80
N VAL A 110 31.50 -11.23 -1.92
CA VAL A 110 31.73 -10.94 -0.51
C VAL A 110 32.23 -12.18 0.23
N THR A 111 33.07 -11.96 1.25
CA THR A 111 33.71 -13.04 2.01
C THR A 111 32.89 -13.50 3.22
N ALA A 112 31.84 -12.76 3.60
CA ALA A 112 30.96 -13.09 4.70
C ALA A 112 29.62 -13.64 4.18
N PRO A 113 28.96 -14.57 4.89
CA PRO A 113 27.61 -15.00 4.55
C PRO A 113 26.64 -13.80 4.50
N LEU A 114 25.79 -13.79 3.48
CA LEU A 114 24.69 -12.84 3.34
C LEU A 114 23.67 -13.06 4.46
N VAL A 115 23.31 -11.98 5.15
CA VAL A 115 22.32 -12.00 6.23
C VAL A 115 21.07 -11.25 5.77
N ASN A 116 19.96 -11.98 5.68
CA ASN A 116 18.65 -11.48 5.22
C ASN A 116 18.73 -10.63 3.93
N PRO A 117 19.35 -11.13 2.86
CA PRO A 117 19.51 -10.38 1.63
C PRO A 117 18.17 -10.09 0.96
N TYR A 118 18.10 -8.95 0.26
CA TYR A 118 16.95 -8.52 -0.51
C TYR A 118 17.35 -7.98 -1.89
N PHE A 119 16.38 -7.95 -2.79
CA PHE A 119 16.43 -7.17 -4.02
C PHE A 119 15.08 -6.52 -4.31
N ILE A 120 15.06 -5.48 -5.13
CA ILE A 120 13.89 -4.68 -5.44
C ILE A 120 13.73 -4.59 -6.94
N LEU A 121 12.54 -4.87 -7.44
CA LEU A 121 12.16 -4.65 -8.83
C LEU A 121 11.16 -3.50 -8.93
N TYR A 122 11.25 -2.73 -10.00
CA TYR A 122 10.31 -1.65 -10.32
C TYR A 122 9.72 -1.88 -11.71
N ASN A 123 8.39 -1.87 -11.84
CA ASN A 123 7.73 -1.93 -13.13
C ASN A 123 7.46 -0.51 -13.66
N LYS A 124 8.19 -0.12 -14.70
CA LYS A 124 8.08 1.23 -15.29
C LYS A 124 6.70 1.51 -15.90
N TYR A 125 6.04 0.54 -16.53
CA TYR A 125 4.74 0.77 -17.17
C TYR A 125 3.57 0.86 -16.19
N ARG A 126 3.76 0.36 -14.97
CA ARG A 126 2.70 0.23 -13.95
C ARG A 126 2.93 1.07 -12.70
N GLY A 127 4.12 1.59 -12.50
CA GLY A 127 4.46 2.34 -11.27
C GLY A 127 4.49 1.45 -10.03
N ILE A 128 4.68 0.13 -10.19
CA ILE A 128 4.67 -0.84 -9.09
C ILE A 128 6.10 -1.14 -8.67
N MET A 129 6.39 -1.03 -7.38
CA MET A 129 7.64 -1.49 -6.77
C MET A 129 7.39 -2.78 -5.98
N ARG A 130 8.25 -3.78 -6.17
CA ARG A 130 8.25 -5.04 -5.42
C ARG A 130 9.58 -5.26 -4.72
N ILE A 131 9.51 -5.48 -3.41
CA ILE A 131 10.67 -5.81 -2.58
C ILE A 131 10.62 -7.30 -2.27
N TYR A 132 11.72 -8.00 -2.54
CA TYR A 132 11.89 -9.42 -2.28
C TYR A 132 12.95 -9.62 -1.21
N LEU A 133 12.54 -10.10 -0.04
CA LEU A 133 13.42 -10.36 1.10
C LEU A 133 13.53 -11.87 1.32
N TYR A 134 14.75 -12.40 1.41
CA TYR A 134 14.99 -13.76 1.83
C TYR A 134 15.48 -13.78 3.28
N LEU A 135 14.80 -14.49 4.18
CA LEU A 135 15.26 -14.60 5.56
C LEU A 135 16.20 -15.77 5.76
N THR A 136 17.42 -15.47 6.20
CA THR A 136 18.41 -16.47 6.61
C THR A 136 18.45 -16.64 8.13
N THR A 137 18.01 -15.63 8.88
CA THR A 137 17.99 -15.68 10.35
C THR A 137 16.90 -16.65 10.84
N SER A 138 17.27 -17.54 11.75
CA SER A 138 16.34 -18.45 12.42
C SER A 138 15.43 -17.71 13.41
N PHE A 139 14.18 -18.16 13.51
CA PHE A 139 13.20 -17.62 14.46
C PHE A 139 12.71 -18.72 15.40
N VAL A 140 12.44 -18.35 16.66
CA VAL A 140 11.83 -19.23 17.68
C VAL A 140 10.38 -18.84 17.99
N THR A 141 9.88 -17.76 17.40
CA THR A 141 8.53 -17.24 17.62
C THR A 141 7.59 -17.69 16.52
N THR A 142 6.36 -18.05 16.89
CA THR A 142 5.27 -18.26 15.93
C THR A 142 4.57 -16.95 15.64
N SER A 143 4.20 -16.74 14.38
CA SER A 143 3.40 -15.58 13.96
C SER A 143 2.12 -16.03 13.30
N SER A 144 1.01 -15.35 13.62
CA SER A 144 -0.27 -15.55 12.94
C SER A 144 -0.42 -14.61 11.74
N TYR A 145 0.25 -13.45 11.75
CA TYR A 145 0.14 -12.43 10.72
C TYR A 145 1.46 -11.69 10.50
N ILE A 146 1.65 -11.19 9.28
CA ILE A 146 2.79 -10.36 8.90
C ILE A 146 2.26 -9.00 8.46
N GLN A 147 2.94 -7.94 8.88
CA GLN A 147 2.70 -6.58 8.44
C GLN A 147 3.94 -6.04 7.76
N ASP A 148 3.82 -5.63 6.51
CA ASP A 148 4.83 -4.82 5.85
C ASP A 148 4.44 -3.35 5.82
N GLY A 149 5.41 -2.50 5.48
CA GLY A 149 5.11 -1.11 5.24
C GLY A 149 6.26 -0.35 4.62
N ILE A 150 5.92 0.77 4.01
CA ILE A 150 6.83 1.71 3.36
C ILE A 150 6.62 3.11 3.93
N THR A 151 7.71 3.82 4.14
CA THR A 151 7.73 5.18 4.67
C THR A 151 8.67 6.05 3.84
N VAL A 152 8.26 7.29 3.60
CA VAL A 152 9.15 8.36 3.14
C VAL A 152 9.73 9.05 4.38
N VAL A 153 11.04 8.88 4.58
CA VAL A 153 11.80 9.58 5.61
C VAL A 153 12.24 10.92 5.03
N SER A 154 11.42 11.96 5.24
CA SER A 154 11.71 13.31 4.79
C SER A 154 10.89 14.38 5.51
N ASN A 155 11.44 15.59 5.55
CA ASN A 155 10.71 16.81 5.88
C ASN A 155 10.07 17.46 4.64
N CYS A 156 10.50 17.08 3.44
CA CYS A 156 9.90 17.52 2.18
C CYS A 156 8.56 16.81 1.96
N LYS A 157 7.62 17.50 1.29
CA LYS A 157 6.37 16.90 0.85
C LYS A 157 6.59 16.19 -0.48
N THR A 158 6.05 14.99 -0.61
CA THR A 158 6.07 14.23 -1.86
C THR A 158 4.78 13.44 -2.03
N SER A 159 4.27 13.37 -3.25
CA SER A 159 3.04 12.63 -3.57
C SER A 159 3.30 11.13 -3.78
N ILE A 160 4.55 10.65 -3.73
CA ILE A 160 4.94 9.32 -4.21
C ILE A 160 4.18 8.15 -3.58
N LEU A 161 3.68 8.29 -2.34
CA LEU A 161 2.87 7.27 -1.65
C LEU A 161 1.35 7.54 -1.68
N ASN A 162 0.88 8.57 -2.40
CA ASN A 162 -0.53 8.96 -2.41
C ASN A 162 -1.45 7.93 -3.07
N TYR A 163 -0.93 6.95 -3.81
CA TYR A 163 -1.78 5.89 -4.39
C TYR A 163 -2.01 4.71 -3.45
N LEU A 164 -1.34 4.71 -2.29
CA LEU A 164 -1.47 3.66 -1.29
C LEU A 164 -2.56 3.98 -0.28
N GLY A 165 -3.38 2.98 0.06
CA GLY A 165 -4.33 3.06 1.17
C GLY A 165 -5.58 3.91 0.94
N GLN A 166 -5.90 4.23 -0.31
CA GLN A 166 -7.15 4.92 -0.68
C GLN A 166 -7.63 4.51 -2.07
N ASP A 167 -8.95 4.33 -2.21
CA ASP A 167 -9.61 4.03 -3.49
C ASP A 167 -10.07 5.30 -4.23
N ILE A 168 -10.32 6.38 -3.49
CA ILE A 168 -10.49 7.76 -3.98
C ILE A 168 -9.40 8.65 -3.38
N ILE A 169 -8.62 9.30 -4.23
CA ILE A 169 -7.46 10.12 -3.85
C ILE A 169 -7.89 11.58 -3.69
N ASP A 170 -7.66 12.17 -2.51
CA ASP A 170 -7.85 13.60 -2.28
C ASP A 170 -6.49 14.31 -2.24
N ILE A 171 -6.14 14.97 -3.34
CA ILE A 171 -4.83 15.64 -3.49
C ILE A 171 -4.73 16.95 -2.70
N ALA A 172 -5.83 17.44 -2.11
CA ALA A 172 -5.80 18.60 -1.23
C ALA A 172 -5.35 18.24 0.20
N LYS A 173 -5.33 16.95 0.56
CA LYS A 173 -4.82 16.47 1.85
C LYS A 173 -3.30 16.41 1.86
N GLU A 174 -2.74 16.42 3.07
CA GLU A 174 -1.31 16.19 3.26
C GLU A 174 -0.91 14.84 2.66
N PRO A 175 0.20 14.78 1.87
CA PRO A 175 0.62 13.54 1.26
C PRO A 175 0.93 12.43 2.26
N ASN A 176 0.70 11.18 1.85
CA ASN A 176 0.98 10.02 2.66
C ASN A 176 2.49 9.92 2.93
N LYS A 177 2.90 9.97 4.20
CA LYS A 177 4.29 9.73 4.59
C LYS A 177 4.59 8.25 4.81
N GLN A 178 3.59 7.45 5.13
CA GLN A 178 3.74 6.03 5.39
C GLN A 178 2.52 5.26 4.93
N TYR A 179 2.73 3.98 4.65
CA TYR A 179 1.69 3.01 4.38
C TYR A 179 2.08 1.68 4.99
N MET A 180 1.19 1.10 5.77
CA MET A 180 1.37 -0.23 6.36
C MET A 180 0.29 -1.15 5.81
N GLN A 181 0.61 -2.42 5.55
CA GLN A 181 -0.36 -3.43 5.17
C GLN A 181 -0.08 -4.80 5.79
N MET A 182 -1.14 -5.55 6.07
CA MET A 182 -1.09 -6.97 6.41
C MET A 182 -0.85 -7.79 5.13
N GLN A 183 0.01 -8.80 5.21
CA GLN A 183 0.21 -9.78 4.14
C GLN A 183 -0.86 -10.86 4.15
N PRO A 184 -1.17 -11.47 2.99
CA PRO A 184 -2.05 -12.64 2.95
C PRO A 184 -1.41 -13.80 3.71
N ALA A 185 -2.24 -14.64 4.33
CA ALA A 185 -1.75 -15.88 4.90
C ALA A 185 -1.30 -16.85 3.78
N PRO A 186 -0.30 -17.71 4.03
CA PRO A 186 0.05 -18.77 3.10
C PRO A 186 -1.15 -19.67 2.79
N ILE A 187 -1.38 -19.94 1.51
CA ILE A 187 -2.53 -20.72 1.00
C ILE A 187 -2.39 -22.20 1.40
N ASP A 188 -1.16 -22.68 1.54
CA ASP A 188 -0.81 -24.03 1.95
C ASP A 188 -1.01 -24.29 3.46
N GLY A 189 -1.42 -23.29 4.24
CA GLY A 189 -1.59 -23.38 5.69
C GLY A 189 -0.26 -23.37 6.47
N SER A 190 0.87 -23.13 5.80
CA SER A 190 2.16 -22.94 6.48
C SER A 190 2.13 -21.70 7.37
N LEU A 191 2.99 -21.70 8.40
CA LEU A 191 3.14 -20.52 9.25
C LEU A 191 3.66 -19.34 8.40
N PRO A 192 3.07 -18.14 8.54
CA PRO A 192 3.52 -16.93 7.86
C PRO A 192 5.01 -16.64 8.09
N LEU A 193 5.48 -16.81 9.32
CA LEU A 193 6.88 -16.60 9.68
C LEU A 193 7.69 -17.90 9.59
N ALA A 194 8.72 -17.92 8.75
CA ALA A 194 9.65 -19.03 8.62
C ALA A 194 11.03 -18.54 8.16
N ALA A 195 12.09 -19.19 8.64
CA ALA A 195 13.43 -19.02 8.10
C ALA A 195 13.59 -19.74 6.76
N ASN A 196 14.58 -19.32 5.97
CA ASN A 196 14.89 -19.84 4.63
C ASN A 196 13.72 -19.70 3.65
N ARG A 197 12.97 -18.59 3.77
CA ARG A 197 11.77 -18.28 2.98
C ARG A 197 11.83 -16.87 2.40
N TRP A 198 11.21 -16.72 1.23
CA TRP A 198 10.99 -15.46 0.55
C TRP A 198 9.73 -14.74 1.03
N TYR A 199 9.85 -13.43 1.16
CA TYR A 199 8.78 -12.48 1.42
C TYR A 199 8.71 -11.47 0.29
N MET A 200 7.50 -11.08 -0.11
CA MET A 200 7.27 -10.09 -1.14
C MET A 200 6.38 -8.98 -0.61
N MET A 201 6.79 -7.75 -0.82
CA MET A 201 6.06 -6.53 -0.47
C MET A 201 5.84 -5.73 -1.75
N GLN A 202 4.62 -5.25 -1.97
CA GLN A 202 4.25 -4.53 -3.19
C GLN A 202 3.64 -3.17 -2.87
N TYR A 203 4.11 -2.13 -3.57
CA TYR A 203 3.61 -0.77 -3.46
C TYR A 203 3.41 -0.14 -4.83
N GLU A 204 2.25 0.45 -5.07
CA GLU A 204 2.02 1.33 -6.21
C GLU A 204 2.46 2.76 -5.86
N LEU A 205 3.33 3.33 -6.69
CA LEU A 205 3.91 4.65 -6.49
C LEU A 205 3.25 5.65 -7.44
N ALA A 206 2.88 6.82 -6.90
CA ALA A 206 2.44 7.95 -7.71
C ALA A 206 3.66 8.63 -8.36
N TYR A 207 3.45 9.26 -9.51
CA TYR A 207 4.47 10.16 -10.06
C TYR A 207 4.52 11.44 -9.21
N ASP A 208 5.73 11.92 -8.96
CA ASP A 208 5.97 13.22 -8.33
C ASP A 208 6.93 14.03 -9.21
N PRO A 209 6.46 15.10 -9.89
CA PRO A 209 7.31 15.91 -10.74
C PRO A 209 8.39 16.67 -9.96
N ASN A 210 8.18 16.93 -8.66
CA ASN A 210 9.09 17.73 -7.84
C ASN A 210 10.21 16.90 -7.21
N LEU A 211 10.20 15.58 -7.39
CA LEU A 211 11.16 14.68 -6.74
C LEU A 211 12.61 14.99 -7.12
N ALA A 212 12.84 15.45 -8.36
CA ALA A 212 14.17 15.82 -8.85
C ALA A 212 14.74 17.07 -8.15
N ASP A 213 13.86 17.94 -7.62
CA ASP A 213 14.24 19.16 -6.90
C ASP A 213 14.55 18.90 -5.42
N ILE A 214 14.18 17.73 -4.91
CA ILE A 214 14.47 17.33 -3.53
C ILE A 214 15.91 16.79 -3.46
N PRO A 215 16.80 17.36 -2.64
CA PRO A 215 18.15 16.82 -2.46
C PRO A 215 18.09 15.38 -1.94
N TYR A 216 18.85 14.46 -2.55
CA TYR A 216 18.80 13.03 -2.21
C TYR A 216 19.06 12.74 -0.72
N LYS A 217 19.87 13.57 -0.05
CA LYS A 217 20.18 13.45 1.37
C LYS A 217 19.01 13.78 2.30
N ASP A 218 18.01 14.50 1.79
CA ASP A 218 16.87 15.00 2.56
C ASP A 218 15.64 14.08 2.41
N ILE A 219 15.74 13.00 1.61
CA ILE A 219 14.65 12.07 1.36
C ILE A 219 15.13 10.63 1.13
N GLN A 220 14.51 9.68 1.84
CA GLN A 220 14.76 8.25 1.67
C GLN A 220 13.46 7.46 1.73
N PHE A 221 13.44 6.30 1.07
CA PHE A 221 12.46 5.27 1.40
C PHE A 221 12.99 4.46 2.59
N SER A 222 12.07 4.03 3.45
CA SER A 222 12.32 3.05 4.49
C SER A 222 11.19 2.03 4.48
N TRP A 223 11.53 0.75 4.33
CA TRP A 223 10.54 -0.32 4.42
C TRP A 223 10.75 -1.17 5.67
N THR A 224 9.67 -1.78 6.14
CA THR A 224 9.63 -2.59 7.36
C THR A 224 8.88 -3.88 7.11
N LEU A 225 9.21 -4.91 7.89
CA LEU A 225 8.45 -6.14 7.99
C LEU A 225 8.34 -6.51 9.47
N ASN A 226 7.13 -6.76 9.95
CA ASN A 226 6.83 -7.03 11.35
C ASN A 226 5.94 -8.27 11.46
N TYR A 227 6.11 -9.03 12.55
CA TYR A 227 5.27 -10.19 12.86
C TYR A 227 4.35 -9.86 14.03
N TYR A 228 3.17 -10.47 14.03
CA TYR A 228 2.20 -10.35 15.12
C TYR A 228 1.52 -11.69 15.37
N ASN A 229 1.43 -12.07 16.64
CA ASN A 229 0.64 -13.20 17.08
C ASN A 229 -0.71 -12.69 17.60
N VAL A 230 -1.77 -12.99 16.84
CA VAL A 230 -3.14 -12.58 17.12
C VAL A 230 -4.03 -13.81 17.09
N GLN A 231 -4.87 -13.99 18.11
CA GLN A 231 -5.68 -15.20 18.26
C GLN A 231 -6.81 -15.31 17.22
N GLN A 232 -7.44 -14.20 16.89
CA GLN A 232 -8.54 -14.12 15.91
C GLN A 232 -8.50 -12.76 15.21
N ILE A 233 -8.96 -12.71 13.97
CA ILE A 233 -9.30 -11.47 13.26
C ILE A 233 -10.69 -11.67 12.66
N SER A 234 -11.57 -10.70 12.88
CA SER A 234 -12.84 -10.57 12.16
C SER A 234 -12.66 -9.48 11.09
N LEU A 235 -13.38 -9.57 9.98
CA LEU A 235 -13.34 -8.58 8.90
C LEU A 235 -14.72 -7.92 8.75
N GLY A 236 -15.32 -7.52 9.87
CA GLY A 236 -16.62 -6.83 9.90
C GLY A 236 -17.86 -7.68 9.57
N GLY A 237 -17.70 -8.92 9.07
CA GLY A 237 -18.80 -9.84 8.77
C GLY A 237 -19.07 -10.92 9.84
N ASN A 238 -20.14 -11.71 9.64
CA ASN A 238 -20.51 -12.87 10.49
C ASN A 238 -19.55 -14.07 10.39
N ILE A 239 -18.55 -14.01 9.50
CA ILE A 239 -17.60 -15.09 9.25
C ILE A 239 -16.24 -14.70 9.83
N THR A 240 -15.76 -15.45 10.81
CA THR A 240 -14.37 -15.46 11.28
C THR A 240 -13.56 -16.40 10.37
N GLY A 241 -12.46 -15.92 9.79
CA GLY A 241 -11.67 -16.72 8.86
C GLY A 241 -10.29 -16.15 8.56
N THR A 242 -9.44 -16.94 7.91
CA THR A 242 -8.10 -16.54 7.48
C THR A 242 -8.17 -15.51 6.35
N LEU A 243 -7.36 -14.45 6.46
CA LEU A 243 -7.27 -13.38 5.46
C LEU A 243 -6.51 -13.84 4.21
N ASN A 244 -7.17 -13.82 3.05
CA ASN A 244 -6.60 -14.15 1.73
C ASN A 244 -6.29 -12.91 0.87
N GLY A 245 -6.11 -11.73 1.49
CA GLY A 245 -5.84 -10.45 0.84
C GLY A 245 -4.93 -9.57 1.69
N THR A 246 -4.54 -8.38 1.21
CA THR A 246 -3.76 -7.42 2.02
C THR A 246 -4.67 -6.34 2.62
N ILE A 247 -4.41 -5.92 3.85
CA ILE A 247 -5.19 -4.84 4.50
C ILE A 247 -4.24 -3.73 4.84
N GLY A 248 -4.41 -2.54 4.28
CA GLY A 248 -3.54 -1.42 4.56
C GLY A 248 -4.22 -0.15 5.04
N SER A 249 -3.40 0.73 5.60
CA SER A 249 -3.78 2.05 6.08
C SER A 249 -2.66 3.05 5.83
N SER A 250 -3.03 4.25 5.38
CA SER A 250 -2.13 5.38 5.15
C SER A 250 -1.91 6.28 6.37
N SER A 251 -2.55 5.99 7.51
CA SER A 251 -2.61 6.92 8.66
C SER A 251 -2.20 6.36 10.02
N GLY A 252 -1.46 5.24 10.08
CA GLY A 252 -0.96 4.68 11.34
C GLY A 252 0.27 3.78 11.17
N SER A 253 1.20 3.81 12.14
CA SER A 253 2.45 3.04 12.06
C SER A 253 2.28 1.55 12.34
N ASN A 254 1.14 1.12 12.88
CA ASN A 254 0.90 -0.29 13.23
C ASN A 254 -0.61 -0.60 13.29
N LEU A 255 -1.09 -1.43 12.37
CA LEU A 255 -2.48 -1.90 12.29
C LEU A 255 -2.86 -2.75 13.52
N PHE A 256 -1.89 -3.40 14.15
CA PHE A 256 -2.06 -4.29 15.29
C PHE A 256 -1.84 -3.61 16.65
N LYS A 257 -1.34 -2.37 16.69
CA LYS A 257 -1.11 -1.65 17.96
C LYS A 257 -2.37 -1.59 18.83
N PRO A 258 -3.58 -1.36 18.29
CA PRO A 258 -4.81 -1.42 19.07
C PRO A 258 -5.12 -2.80 19.70
N LEU A 259 -4.54 -3.89 19.17
CA LEU A 259 -4.75 -5.27 19.63
C LEU A 259 -3.73 -5.72 20.69
N LEU A 260 -2.67 -4.94 20.94
CA LEU A 260 -1.65 -5.24 21.96
C LEU A 260 -2.13 -4.86 23.38
N GLY A 261 -3.26 -5.44 23.79
CA GLY A 261 -3.92 -5.28 25.09
C GLY A 261 -5.15 -6.18 25.22
N VAL A 262 -5.71 -6.33 26.44
CA VAL A 262 -6.98 -7.06 26.65
C VAL A 262 -8.13 -6.18 26.16
N GLY A 263 -8.43 -6.21 24.87
CA GLY A 263 -9.48 -5.35 24.31
C GLY A 263 -9.74 -5.56 22.83
N LYS A 264 -11.01 -5.37 22.44
CA LYS A 264 -11.50 -5.34 21.07
C LYS A 264 -11.04 -4.04 20.42
N ALA A 265 -10.36 -4.10 19.27
CA ALA A 265 -10.00 -2.91 18.53
C ALA A 265 -10.80 -2.79 17.23
N VAL A 266 -11.76 -1.87 17.19
CA VAL A 266 -12.43 -1.53 15.93
C VAL A 266 -11.50 -0.63 15.12
N GLY A 267 -10.76 -1.23 14.20
CA GLY A 267 -10.05 -0.50 13.15
C GLY A 267 -10.96 -0.20 11.96
N THR A 268 -10.55 0.73 11.11
CA THR A 268 -11.07 0.86 9.74
C THR A 268 -9.85 0.78 8.82
N GLY A 269 -9.86 -0.15 7.86
CA GLY A 269 -8.70 -0.43 7.01
C GLY A 269 -9.12 -0.58 5.55
N VAL A 270 -8.23 -0.29 4.63
CA VAL A 270 -8.49 -0.43 3.19
C VAL A 270 -8.00 -1.81 2.74
N LEU A 271 -8.84 -2.55 2.01
CA LEU A 271 -8.43 -3.82 1.45
C LEU A 271 -7.61 -3.55 0.17
N ALA A 272 -6.32 -3.86 0.22
CA ALA A 272 -5.48 -3.95 -0.96
C ALA A 272 -5.45 -5.42 -1.43
N GLY A 273 -5.30 -5.61 -2.72
CA GLY A 273 -5.34 -6.94 -3.32
C GLY A 273 -4.31 -7.05 -4.41
N VAL A 274 -3.50 -8.11 -4.33
CA VAL A 274 -2.52 -8.45 -5.36
C VAL A 274 -2.87 -9.83 -5.90
N GLY A 275 -3.11 -9.87 -7.20
CA GLY A 275 -3.51 -11.06 -7.95
C GLY A 275 -5.01 -11.24 -8.07
N LYS A 276 -5.43 -11.98 -9.11
CA LYS A 276 -6.86 -12.27 -9.37
C LYS A 276 -7.48 -13.15 -8.27
N ASP A 277 -6.61 -13.86 -7.56
CA ASP A 277 -6.93 -14.82 -6.52
C ASP A 277 -7.60 -14.17 -5.31
N LEU A 278 -7.42 -12.85 -5.12
CA LEU A 278 -8.19 -12.07 -4.16
C LEU A 278 -9.70 -12.22 -4.41
N MET A 279 -10.15 -12.12 -5.66
CA MET A 279 -11.58 -12.17 -5.97
C MET A 279 -12.09 -13.61 -5.94
N THR A 280 -11.35 -14.54 -6.53
CA THR A 280 -11.80 -15.94 -6.66
C THR A 280 -11.86 -16.65 -5.30
N HIS A 281 -10.83 -16.54 -4.47
CA HIS A 281 -10.80 -17.23 -3.17
C HIS A 281 -11.76 -16.66 -2.14
N ASN A 282 -12.18 -15.41 -2.33
CA ASN A 282 -13.13 -14.74 -1.46
C ASN A 282 -14.58 -14.76 -1.97
N THR A 283 -14.84 -15.32 -3.15
CA THR A 283 -16.21 -15.51 -3.64
C THR A 283 -16.86 -16.72 -2.93
N ILE A 284 -18.08 -16.54 -2.41
CA ILE A 284 -18.94 -17.64 -1.94
C ILE A 284 -19.96 -17.96 -3.04
N ASN A 285 -20.62 -16.94 -3.58
CA ASN A 285 -21.55 -17.08 -4.70
C ASN A 285 -21.40 -15.90 -5.67
N ALA A 286 -20.95 -16.19 -6.90
CA ALA A 286 -20.68 -15.17 -7.92
C ALA A 286 -21.96 -14.50 -8.48
N GLU A 287 -23.10 -15.20 -8.46
CA GLU A 287 -24.37 -14.67 -8.98
C GLU A 287 -24.98 -13.66 -8.01
N THR A 288 -24.93 -13.94 -6.71
CA THR A 288 -25.48 -13.05 -5.68
C THR A 288 -24.47 -11.98 -5.27
N GLY A 289 -23.17 -12.27 -5.35
CA GLY A 289 -22.09 -11.42 -4.82
C GLY A 289 -21.69 -11.74 -3.37
N GLU A 290 -22.22 -12.83 -2.82
CA GLU A 290 -21.87 -13.29 -1.47
C GLU A 290 -20.37 -13.61 -1.39
N ASN A 291 -19.71 -13.12 -0.35
CA ASN A 291 -18.25 -13.11 -0.24
C ASN A 291 -17.75 -13.26 1.19
N LYS A 292 -16.49 -13.67 1.33
CA LYS A 292 -15.78 -13.87 2.60
C LYS A 292 -15.21 -12.57 3.20
N LEU A 293 -15.26 -11.45 2.47
CA LEU A 293 -14.64 -10.18 2.85
C LEU A 293 -15.58 -9.28 3.66
N GLY A 294 -16.83 -9.69 3.88
CA GLY A 294 -17.83 -8.88 4.58
C GLY A 294 -18.30 -7.65 3.77
N LEU A 295 -17.91 -7.54 2.49
CA LEU A 295 -18.39 -6.48 1.61
C LEU A 295 -19.86 -6.73 1.25
N SER A 296 -20.62 -5.65 1.00
CA SER A 296 -21.99 -5.82 0.50
C SER A 296 -21.99 -6.60 -0.81
N ASN A 297 -22.97 -7.50 -0.97
CA ASN A 297 -23.04 -8.39 -2.12
C ASN A 297 -23.02 -7.62 -3.46
N LYS A 298 -23.70 -6.47 -3.51
CA LYS A 298 -23.70 -5.59 -4.68
C LYS A 298 -22.30 -5.06 -4.99
N ILE A 299 -21.60 -4.50 -3.99
CA ILE A 299 -20.26 -3.92 -4.18
C ILE A 299 -19.28 -5.01 -4.64
N PHE A 300 -19.25 -6.16 -3.96
CA PHE A 300 -18.33 -7.24 -4.32
C PHE A 300 -18.58 -7.76 -5.75
N LYS A 301 -19.85 -7.93 -6.14
CA LYS A 301 -20.24 -8.33 -7.50
C LYS A 301 -19.83 -7.30 -8.54
N ASP A 302 -20.02 -6.01 -8.26
CA ASP A 302 -19.64 -4.92 -9.16
C ASP A 302 -18.11 -4.85 -9.33
N VAL A 303 -17.35 -5.01 -8.24
CA VAL A 303 -15.87 -5.12 -8.27
C VAL A 303 -15.42 -6.33 -9.09
N ALA A 304 -16.00 -7.53 -8.86
CA ALA A 304 -15.62 -8.75 -9.58
C ALA A 304 -15.86 -8.64 -11.09
N LYS A 305 -16.98 -8.01 -11.49
CA LYS A 305 -17.27 -7.67 -12.89
C LYS A 305 -16.25 -6.67 -13.43
N GLY A 306 -15.94 -5.63 -12.66
CA GLY A 306 -14.92 -4.64 -13.01
C GLY A 306 -13.55 -5.25 -13.25
N VAL A 307 -13.10 -6.17 -12.38
CA VAL A 307 -11.86 -6.94 -12.55
C VAL A 307 -11.89 -7.73 -13.85
N SER A 308 -12.96 -8.46 -14.12
CA SER A 308 -13.11 -9.27 -15.34
C SER A 308 -13.08 -8.41 -16.61
N ALA A 309 -13.73 -7.25 -16.59
CA ALA A 309 -13.71 -6.28 -17.68
C ALA A 309 -12.31 -5.68 -17.87
N ALA A 310 -11.64 -5.26 -16.81
CA ALA A 310 -10.30 -4.69 -16.89
C ALA A 310 -9.26 -5.72 -17.40
N LEU A 311 -9.38 -6.99 -17.01
CA LEU A 311 -8.55 -8.07 -17.54
C LEU A 311 -8.79 -8.29 -19.05
N SER A 312 -10.05 -8.20 -19.49
CA SER A 312 -10.41 -8.27 -20.92
C SER A 312 -9.86 -7.07 -21.71
N ALA A 313 -9.88 -5.87 -21.11
CA ALA A 313 -9.29 -4.66 -21.70
C ALA A 313 -7.78 -4.81 -21.88
N ALA A 314 -7.09 -5.33 -20.85
CA ALA A 314 -5.65 -5.55 -20.88
C ALA A 314 -5.23 -6.60 -21.93
N SER A 315 -6.10 -7.53 -22.30
CA SER A 315 -5.87 -8.49 -23.39
C SER A 315 -6.24 -7.97 -24.78
N GLY A 316 -6.64 -6.69 -24.89
CA GLY A 316 -6.92 -6.00 -26.16
C GLY A 316 -8.41 -5.81 -26.49
N ASN A 317 -9.31 -6.44 -25.74
CA ASN A 317 -10.76 -6.26 -25.89
C ASN A 317 -11.25 -5.19 -24.92
N ILE A 318 -11.26 -3.91 -25.28
CA ILE A 318 -11.68 -2.81 -24.40
C ILE A 318 -13.20 -2.90 -24.15
N PRO A 319 -13.68 -3.34 -22.97
CA PRO A 319 -15.10 -3.36 -22.70
C PRO A 319 -15.58 -1.94 -22.45
N SER A 320 -16.77 -1.63 -22.93
CA SER A 320 -17.41 -0.31 -22.78
C SER A 320 -17.71 0.09 -21.33
N ALA A 321 -17.55 -0.82 -20.36
CA ALA A 321 -17.82 -0.53 -18.96
C ALA A 321 -16.90 -1.32 -18.01
N ILE A 322 -15.83 -0.68 -17.54
CA ILE A 322 -15.12 -1.12 -16.32
C ILE A 322 -15.91 -0.57 -15.13
N MET A 323 -16.94 -1.29 -14.68
CA MET A 323 -17.80 -0.86 -13.56
C MET A 323 -17.16 -1.21 -12.21
N GLY A 324 -17.42 -0.41 -11.16
CA GLY A 324 -17.13 -0.77 -9.77
C GLY A 324 -15.66 -0.67 -9.30
N LEU A 325 -14.67 -0.63 -10.20
CA LEU A 325 -13.28 -0.37 -9.82
C LEU A 325 -13.03 1.14 -9.67
N LEU A 326 -12.50 1.56 -8.52
CA LEU A 326 -12.13 2.95 -8.24
C LEU A 326 -10.61 3.18 -8.30
N SER A 327 -9.82 2.20 -7.87
CA SER A 327 -8.36 2.24 -7.95
C SER A 327 -7.79 0.86 -8.24
N ALA A 328 -7.14 0.70 -9.39
CA ALA A 328 -6.53 -0.57 -9.80
C ALA A 328 -5.45 -0.41 -10.88
N VAL A 329 -4.52 -1.36 -10.94
CA VAL A 329 -3.58 -1.58 -12.03
C VAL A 329 -3.74 -3.01 -12.52
N VAL A 330 -4.04 -3.18 -13.80
CA VAL A 330 -4.39 -4.48 -14.40
C VAL A 330 -3.55 -4.67 -15.66
N GLY A 331 -3.04 -5.87 -15.92
CA GLY A 331 -2.31 -6.09 -17.17
C GLY A 331 -0.81 -5.89 -17.08
N GLY A 332 -0.20 -5.63 -18.25
CA GLY A 332 1.21 -5.34 -18.36
C GLY A 332 2.14 -6.53 -18.20
N SER A 333 1.62 -7.76 -18.34
CA SER A 333 2.41 -8.99 -18.33
C SER A 333 2.20 -9.79 -19.60
N SER A 334 3.28 -10.35 -20.12
CA SER A 334 3.29 -11.36 -21.19
C SER A 334 2.91 -12.75 -20.66
N SER A 335 2.90 -12.95 -19.34
CA SER A 335 2.53 -14.21 -18.72
C SER A 335 1.02 -14.33 -18.50
N THR A 336 0.49 -15.54 -18.66
CA THR A 336 -0.86 -15.90 -18.22
C THR A 336 -0.79 -16.69 -16.90
N PRO A 337 -1.66 -16.40 -15.91
CA PRO A 337 -2.69 -15.37 -15.90
C PRO A 337 -2.12 -13.96 -15.72
N THR A 338 -2.89 -12.97 -16.17
CA THR A 338 -2.54 -11.56 -16.09
C THR A 338 -2.63 -11.03 -14.65
N PRO A 339 -1.64 -10.25 -14.17
CA PRO A 339 -1.66 -9.71 -12.81
C PRO A 339 -2.67 -8.57 -12.66
N ILE A 340 -3.18 -8.42 -11.44
CA ILE A 340 -3.99 -7.28 -11.01
C ILE A 340 -3.53 -6.81 -9.65
N SER A 341 -3.55 -5.50 -9.42
CA SER A 341 -3.38 -4.86 -8.12
C SER A 341 -4.53 -3.89 -7.92
N LEU A 342 -5.27 -3.98 -6.83
CA LEU A 342 -6.47 -3.17 -6.62
C LEU A 342 -6.58 -2.70 -5.17
N THR A 343 -7.25 -1.57 -4.97
CA THR A 343 -7.51 -0.99 -3.66
C THR A 343 -9.02 -0.76 -3.52
N LEU A 344 -9.60 -1.28 -2.44
CA LEU A 344 -11.03 -1.21 -2.13
C LEU A 344 -11.23 -0.69 -0.72
N LYS A 345 -12.06 0.35 -0.56
CA LYS A 345 -12.54 0.72 0.76
C LYS A 345 -13.45 -0.39 1.31
N ALA A 346 -13.06 -0.92 2.47
CA ALA A 346 -13.81 -1.89 3.23
C ALA A 346 -13.87 -1.42 4.69
N GLU A 347 -14.94 -1.72 5.41
CA GLU A 347 -14.94 -1.57 6.87
C GLU A 347 -14.38 -2.85 7.48
N ILE A 348 -13.21 -2.77 8.09
CA ILE A 348 -12.50 -3.94 8.62
C ILE A 348 -12.37 -3.82 10.13
N GLU A 349 -13.22 -4.53 10.86
CA GLU A 349 -13.17 -4.57 12.33
C GLU A 349 -12.24 -5.68 12.84
N LEU A 350 -10.98 -5.35 13.12
CA LEU A 350 -10.02 -6.30 13.67
C LEU A 350 -10.36 -6.73 15.12
N LYS A 351 -11.00 -7.87 15.33
CA LYS A 351 -11.27 -8.42 16.68
C LYS A 351 -10.26 -9.49 17.06
N GLY A 352 -9.45 -9.26 18.09
CA GLY A 352 -8.58 -10.28 18.66
C GLY A 352 -7.86 -9.81 19.92
N THR A 353 -7.18 -10.73 20.60
CA THR A 353 -6.17 -10.44 21.61
C THR A 353 -4.80 -10.68 20.99
N GLY A 354 -3.98 -9.63 20.91
CA GLY A 354 -2.58 -9.74 20.55
C GLY A 354 -1.80 -10.29 21.75
N THR A 355 -0.97 -11.29 21.53
CA THR A 355 -0.10 -11.83 22.58
C THR A 355 1.30 -11.23 22.49
N GLU A 356 1.86 -11.11 21.28
CA GLU A 356 3.23 -10.65 21.02
C GLU A 356 3.39 -10.07 19.60
N GLY A 357 4.39 -9.20 19.40
CA GLY A 357 4.78 -8.70 18.07
C GLY A 357 6.19 -8.10 18.06
N GLY A 358 6.81 -8.04 16.89
CA GLY A 358 8.19 -7.55 16.74
C GLY A 358 8.60 -7.32 15.28
N ALA A 359 9.74 -6.65 15.10
CA ALA A 359 10.33 -6.42 13.79
C ALA A 359 11.07 -7.66 13.28
N PHE A 360 11.08 -7.85 11.96
CA PHE A 360 11.95 -8.85 11.34
C PHE A 360 13.41 -8.40 11.45
N PRO A 361 14.37 -9.33 11.60
CA PRO A 361 15.79 -9.04 11.61
C PRO A 361 16.18 -8.26 10.36
N SER A 362 17.11 -7.32 10.53
CA SER A 362 17.57 -6.42 9.48
C SER A 362 16.49 -5.46 8.93
N THR A 363 15.35 -5.26 9.63
CA THR A 363 14.36 -4.22 9.28
C THR A 363 14.17 -3.22 10.42
N PRO A 364 13.90 -1.92 10.15
CA PRO A 364 13.73 -1.28 8.84
C PRO A 364 14.99 -1.25 7.99
N VAL A 365 14.81 -1.15 6.67
CA VAL A 365 15.89 -0.89 5.70
C VAL A 365 15.58 0.39 4.94
N SER A 366 16.58 1.27 4.84
CA SER A 366 16.46 2.53 4.11
C SER A 366 17.29 2.53 2.83
N PHE A 367 16.78 3.19 1.80
CA PHE A 367 17.47 3.39 0.52
C PHE A 367 17.07 4.72 -0.12
N TRP A 368 17.96 5.25 -0.97
CA TRP A 368 17.74 6.52 -1.67
C TRP A 368 16.56 6.43 -2.61
N ILE A 369 15.75 7.49 -2.69
CA ILE A 369 14.62 7.52 -3.64
C ILE A 369 15.14 7.79 -5.06
N PRO A 370 14.93 6.87 -6.02
CA PRO A 370 15.27 7.08 -7.42
C PRO A 370 14.60 8.33 -8.02
N GLY A 371 15.31 9.04 -8.90
CA GLY A 371 14.85 10.29 -9.49
C GLY A 371 15.29 11.53 -8.72
N THR A 372 15.76 11.38 -7.48
CA THR A 372 16.53 12.44 -6.80
C THR A 372 17.95 12.51 -7.38
N ASN A 373 18.62 13.65 -7.20
CA ASN A 373 19.99 13.85 -7.67
C ASN A 373 21.01 13.15 -6.77
N ILE A 374 21.12 11.83 -6.87
CA ILE A 374 22.04 10.98 -6.09
C ILE A 374 23.46 11.10 -6.68
N THR A 375 24.42 11.56 -5.86
CA THR A 375 25.80 11.76 -6.29
C THR A 375 26.66 10.49 -6.12
N SER A 376 27.83 10.45 -6.74
CA SER A 376 28.83 9.40 -6.53
C SER A 376 29.41 9.35 -5.10
N GLU A 377 29.17 10.39 -4.32
CA GLU A 377 29.57 10.49 -2.91
C GLU A 377 28.46 10.03 -1.94
N ALA A 378 27.29 9.64 -2.46
CA ALA A 378 26.21 9.10 -1.64
C ALA A 378 26.71 7.84 -0.89
N THR A 379 26.42 7.75 0.40
CA THR A 379 26.80 6.58 1.19
C THR A 379 25.83 5.43 0.96
N GLY A 380 26.36 4.21 0.88
CA GLY A 380 25.55 3.00 0.71
C GLY A 380 25.22 2.69 -0.75
N PHE A 381 24.26 1.79 -0.95
CA PHE A 381 23.87 1.35 -2.29
C PHE A 381 23.17 2.46 -3.07
N VAL A 382 23.54 2.62 -4.34
CA VAL A 382 22.86 3.51 -5.30
C VAL A 382 21.96 2.70 -6.24
N PRO A 383 20.80 3.23 -6.66
CA PRO A 383 19.85 2.47 -7.48
C PRO A 383 20.40 2.22 -8.88
N VAL A 384 20.13 1.05 -9.43
CA VAL A 384 20.46 0.72 -10.83
C VAL A 384 19.58 1.54 -11.78
N TYR A 385 18.27 1.57 -11.51
CA TYR A 385 17.32 2.47 -12.20
C TYR A 385 17.17 3.77 -11.40
N ASN A 386 17.89 4.82 -11.78
CA ASN A 386 17.82 6.13 -11.13
C ASN A 386 17.05 7.17 -11.96
N LYS A 387 15.73 7.02 -12.03
CA LYS A 387 14.81 7.96 -12.70
C LYS A 387 13.53 8.12 -11.89
N ASN A 388 12.76 9.19 -12.13
CA ASN A 388 11.50 9.42 -11.43
C ASN A 388 10.56 8.22 -11.56
N LEU A 389 10.00 7.82 -10.42
CA LEU A 389 9.09 6.69 -10.29
C LEU A 389 7.63 7.12 -10.50
N GLY A 390 6.74 6.13 -10.63
CA GLY A 390 5.31 6.33 -10.87
C GLY A 390 4.97 6.62 -12.33
N VAL A 391 3.69 6.51 -12.67
CA VAL A 391 3.20 6.68 -14.06
C VAL A 391 2.54 8.04 -14.28
N LEU A 392 1.70 8.48 -13.35
CA LEU A 392 0.90 9.67 -13.48
C LEU A 392 0.66 10.37 -12.14
N TYR A 393 0.22 11.62 -12.24
CA TYR A 393 -0.04 12.53 -11.15
C TYR A 393 -1.21 13.46 -11.53
N LEU A 394 -2.01 13.88 -10.56
CA LEU A 394 -3.03 14.91 -10.75
C LEU A 394 -2.51 16.20 -10.10
N HIS A 395 -2.29 17.24 -10.90
CA HIS A 395 -1.52 18.40 -10.43
C HIS A 395 -2.31 19.42 -9.60
N GLU A 396 -3.62 19.48 -9.76
CA GLU A 396 -4.49 20.31 -8.96
C GLU A 396 -5.88 19.68 -8.82
N LYS A 397 -6.61 20.02 -7.74
CA LYS A 397 -7.94 19.45 -7.46
C LYS A 397 -8.97 20.07 -8.41
N PRO A 398 -9.57 19.31 -9.35
CA PRO A 398 -10.47 19.86 -10.32
C PRO A 398 -11.75 20.38 -9.69
N THR A 399 -12.36 21.39 -10.32
CA THR A 399 -13.68 21.90 -9.94
C THR A 399 -14.73 21.52 -10.99
N LEU A 400 -15.82 20.87 -10.58
CA LEU A 400 -16.98 20.59 -11.44
C LEU A 400 -18.00 21.71 -11.30
N LEU A 401 -18.26 22.44 -12.39
CA LEU A 401 -19.33 23.45 -12.42
C LEU A 401 -20.68 22.76 -12.65
N ILE A 402 -21.58 22.85 -11.68
CA ILE A 402 -22.94 22.32 -11.75
C ILE A 402 -23.87 23.50 -11.98
N ASN A 403 -24.59 23.51 -13.10
CA ASN A 403 -25.46 24.62 -13.49
C ASN A 403 -26.87 24.20 -13.94
N SER A 404 -27.17 22.90 -13.85
CA SER A 404 -28.39 22.30 -14.37
C SER A 404 -29.05 21.50 -13.25
N TYR A 405 -30.34 21.76 -13.04
CA TYR A 405 -31.10 21.24 -11.91
C TYR A 405 -32.50 20.86 -12.35
N TYR A 406 -33.10 19.89 -11.67
CA TYR A 406 -34.54 19.65 -11.73
C TYR A 406 -35.08 19.47 -10.32
N LYS A 407 -36.38 19.67 -10.14
CA LYS A 407 -37.06 19.47 -8.86
C LYS A 407 -38.19 18.46 -8.98
N GLU A 408 -38.36 17.67 -7.94
CA GLU A 408 -39.45 16.72 -7.78
C GLU A 408 -40.34 17.18 -6.64
N LYS A 409 -41.64 17.30 -6.90
CA LYS A 409 -42.63 17.62 -5.89
C LYS A 409 -42.93 16.37 -5.06
N TYR A 410 -42.95 16.50 -3.74
CA TYR A 410 -43.49 15.49 -2.84
C TYR A 410 -44.56 16.10 -1.95
N GLU A 411 -45.41 15.24 -1.38
CA GLU A 411 -46.52 15.67 -0.53
C GLU A 411 -46.52 14.84 0.75
N GLU A 412 -46.73 15.50 1.89
CA GLU A 412 -46.87 14.85 3.19
C GLU A 412 -48.10 15.37 3.91
N LEU A 413 -48.73 14.51 4.71
CA LEU A 413 -49.79 14.93 5.63
C LEU A 413 -49.18 15.82 6.72
N ASP A 414 -49.85 16.93 7.03
CA ASP A 414 -49.45 17.84 8.09
C ASP A 414 -49.17 17.04 9.38
N PRO A 415 -47.91 17.01 9.86
CA PRO A 415 -47.54 16.22 11.04
C PRO A 415 -48.22 16.72 12.33
N MET A 416 -48.63 17.99 12.37
CA MET A 416 -49.21 18.65 13.54
C MET A 416 -50.73 18.47 13.60
N TYR A 417 -51.40 18.51 12.46
CA TYR A 417 -52.87 18.46 12.43
C TYR A 417 -53.48 17.28 11.65
N GLY A 418 -52.71 16.57 10.83
CA GLY A 418 -53.08 15.31 10.19
C GLY A 418 -54.19 15.36 9.15
N HIS A 419 -54.55 16.55 8.66
CA HIS A 419 -55.64 16.72 7.68
C HIS A 419 -55.26 17.51 6.42
N ASP A 420 -54.28 18.40 6.51
CA ASP A 420 -53.82 19.18 5.37
C ASP A 420 -52.67 18.46 4.65
N MET A 421 -52.66 18.55 3.31
CA MET A 421 -51.55 18.07 2.48
C MET A 421 -50.57 19.22 2.27
N MET A 422 -49.36 19.06 2.78
CA MET A 422 -48.27 20.02 2.62
C MET A 422 -47.39 19.61 1.44
N ILE A 423 -46.78 20.59 0.77
CA ILE A 423 -46.00 20.39 -0.45
C ILE A 423 -44.54 20.74 -0.17
N GLY A 424 -43.64 19.79 -0.45
CA GLY A 424 -42.20 20.00 -0.49
C GLY A 424 -41.63 19.76 -1.89
N PHE A 425 -40.37 20.14 -2.08
CA PHE A 425 -39.62 19.95 -3.32
C PHE A 425 -38.21 19.40 -3.04
N ASN A 426 -37.90 18.24 -3.61
CA ASN A 426 -36.53 17.74 -3.69
C ASN A 426 -35.84 18.29 -4.93
N TYR A 427 -34.62 18.79 -4.79
CA TYR A 427 -33.81 19.30 -5.88
C TYR A 427 -32.68 18.33 -6.21
N TYR A 428 -32.49 18.11 -7.51
CA TYR A 428 -31.48 17.23 -8.05
C TYR A 428 -30.56 17.99 -9.01
N CYS A 429 -29.27 17.82 -8.78
CA CYS A 429 -28.20 18.36 -9.59
C CYS A 429 -27.90 17.39 -10.73
N LEU A 430 -27.87 17.90 -11.96
CA LEU A 430 -27.46 17.14 -13.13
C LEU A 430 -25.93 17.26 -13.30
N PHE A 431 -25.25 16.13 -13.40
CA PHE A 431 -23.81 16.12 -13.60
C PHE A 431 -23.48 16.32 -15.08
N PRO A 432 -22.72 17.37 -15.45
CA PRO A 432 -22.33 17.58 -16.83
C PRO A 432 -21.20 16.65 -17.23
N THR A 433 -21.05 16.44 -18.55
CA THR A 433 -19.85 15.83 -19.12
C THR A 433 -18.78 16.91 -19.28
N VAL A 434 -17.66 16.76 -18.59
CA VAL A 434 -16.52 17.68 -18.62
C VAL A 434 -15.26 16.85 -18.83
N ASP A 435 -14.33 17.37 -19.63
CA ASP A 435 -13.02 16.77 -19.83
C ASP A 435 -12.03 17.31 -18.78
N PHE A 436 -11.45 16.42 -17.99
CA PHE A 436 -10.44 16.70 -16.98
C PHE A 436 -9.04 16.23 -17.38
N SER A 437 -8.81 15.89 -18.66
CA SER A 437 -7.52 15.37 -19.14
C SER A 437 -6.35 16.30 -18.84
N ASP A 438 -6.55 17.62 -18.95
CA ASP A 438 -5.50 18.63 -18.71
C ASP A 438 -4.99 18.64 -17.26
N TYR A 439 -5.73 18.06 -16.32
CA TYR A 439 -5.31 17.94 -14.93
C TYR A 439 -4.31 16.80 -14.71
N LEU A 440 -4.28 15.81 -15.61
CA LEU A 440 -3.37 14.67 -15.51
C LEU A 440 -2.01 14.97 -16.14
N ILE A 441 -0.96 14.72 -15.37
CA ILE A 441 0.43 14.80 -15.81
C ILE A 441 1.01 13.39 -15.83
N PHE A 442 1.53 12.98 -16.98
CA PHE A 442 2.24 11.70 -17.14
C PHE A 442 3.74 11.87 -16.90
N ASN A 443 4.36 10.83 -16.35
CA ASN A 443 5.80 10.80 -16.16
C ASN A 443 6.51 10.78 -17.53
N PRO A 444 7.37 11.79 -17.84
CA PRO A 444 8.05 11.88 -19.14
C PRO A 444 8.93 10.67 -19.45
N GLU A 445 9.41 9.94 -18.44
CA GLU A 445 10.18 8.72 -18.66
C GLU A 445 9.33 7.58 -19.23
N ILE A 446 8.02 7.58 -18.95
CA ILE A 446 7.09 6.58 -19.49
C ILE A 446 6.65 6.93 -20.90
N GLU A 447 6.41 8.20 -21.21
CA GLU A 447 6.03 8.65 -22.56
C GLU A 447 7.12 8.35 -23.60
N LYS A 448 8.39 8.30 -23.17
CA LYS A 448 9.50 7.83 -24.01
C LYS A 448 9.35 6.36 -24.40
N LEU A 449 8.81 5.52 -23.51
CA LEU A 449 8.81 4.06 -23.62
C LEU A 449 7.46 3.45 -24.01
N ALA A 450 6.36 4.18 -23.83
CA ALA A 450 4.99 3.70 -24.04
C ALA A 450 4.10 4.80 -24.63
N TYR A 451 3.02 4.39 -25.28
CA TYR A 451 1.89 5.26 -25.60
C TYR A 451 0.93 5.27 -24.41
N VAL A 452 0.57 6.45 -23.92
CA VAL A 452 -0.34 6.62 -22.79
C VAL A 452 -1.62 7.29 -23.30
N GLU A 453 -2.77 6.68 -23.04
CA GLU A 453 -4.07 7.10 -23.55
C GLU A 453 -5.10 7.12 -22.42
N ILE A 454 -5.85 8.21 -22.29
CA ILE A 454 -7.03 8.27 -21.43
C ILE A 454 -8.20 7.66 -22.21
N LEU A 455 -8.58 6.42 -21.88
CA LEU A 455 -9.68 5.72 -22.54
C LEU A 455 -11.04 6.24 -22.09
N LYS A 456 -11.16 6.61 -20.82
CA LYS A 456 -12.44 6.98 -20.22
C LYS A 456 -12.29 7.88 -19.00
N GLN A 457 -13.27 8.76 -18.84
CA GLN A 457 -13.49 9.57 -17.66
C GLN A 457 -14.92 9.36 -17.16
N ASP A 458 -15.08 9.06 -15.88
CA ASP A 458 -16.40 8.81 -15.27
C ASP A 458 -16.54 9.64 -13.99
N ILE A 459 -17.63 10.39 -13.85
CA ILE A 459 -18.01 10.98 -12.56
C ILE A 459 -18.31 9.85 -11.58
N VAL A 460 -17.84 9.95 -10.35
CA VAL A 460 -18.15 9.01 -9.27
C VAL A 460 -18.83 9.78 -8.16
N TYR A 461 -20.00 9.33 -7.75
CA TYR A 461 -20.74 9.92 -6.63
C TYR A 461 -21.44 8.82 -5.83
N SER A 462 -21.29 8.85 -4.50
CA SER A 462 -21.90 7.87 -3.59
C SER A 462 -21.60 6.40 -3.94
N GLY A 463 -20.41 6.13 -4.50
CA GLY A 463 -19.99 4.79 -4.94
C GLY A 463 -20.56 4.34 -6.29
N GLU A 464 -21.41 5.14 -6.94
CA GLU A 464 -21.89 4.90 -8.29
C GLU A 464 -20.93 5.52 -9.32
N VAL A 465 -20.74 4.81 -10.43
CA VAL A 465 -19.92 5.26 -11.58
C VAL A 465 -20.84 5.80 -12.66
N ASN A 466 -20.58 7.04 -13.05
CA ASN A 466 -21.29 7.86 -14.02
C ASN A 466 -22.80 8.04 -13.74
N PRO A 467 -23.19 8.45 -12.51
CA PRO A 467 -24.58 8.78 -12.23
C PRO A 467 -25.02 10.00 -13.06
N LYS A 468 -26.29 10.05 -13.45
CA LYS A 468 -26.85 11.17 -14.22
C LYS A 468 -27.16 12.39 -13.35
N SER A 469 -27.58 12.14 -12.11
CA SER A 469 -28.00 13.17 -11.18
C SER A 469 -27.74 12.75 -9.74
N ALA A 470 -27.78 13.71 -8.83
CA ALA A 470 -27.74 13.50 -7.40
C ALA A 470 -28.69 14.46 -6.70
N TRP A 471 -29.35 14.01 -5.63
CA TRP A 471 -30.05 14.92 -4.73
C TRP A 471 -29.04 15.95 -4.19
N CYS A 472 -29.45 17.22 -4.18
CA CYS A 472 -28.57 18.29 -3.75
C CYS A 472 -29.23 19.43 -2.99
N GLY A 473 -30.51 19.33 -2.67
CA GLY A 473 -31.20 20.29 -1.83
C GLY A 473 -32.68 19.99 -1.72
N GLU A 474 -33.35 20.75 -0.88
CA GLU A 474 -34.75 20.56 -0.55
C GLU A 474 -35.39 21.89 -0.13
N ILE A 475 -36.66 22.05 -0.48
CA ILE A 475 -37.58 22.95 0.23
C ILE A 475 -38.58 22.05 0.91
N ASP A 476 -38.58 22.02 2.24
CA ASP A 476 -39.44 21.10 2.97
C ASP A 476 -40.91 21.56 3.01
N ILE A 477 -41.75 20.77 3.65
CA ILE A 477 -43.18 21.08 3.83
C ILE A 477 -43.45 22.33 4.67
N TYR A 478 -42.50 22.78 5.49
CA TYR A 478 -42.56 24.02 6.27
C TYR A 478 -41.96 25.23 5.53
N ARG A 479 -41.47 25.01 4.30
CA ARG A 479 -40.72 25.97 3.47
C ARG A 479 -39.33 26.30 3.98
N ASP A 480 -38.74 25.43 4.81
CA ASP A 480 -37.33 25.54 5.15
C ASP A 480 -36.48 25.09 3.96
N GLU A 481 -35.47 25.89 3.65
CA GLU A 481 -34.58 25.66 2.51
C GLU A 481 -33.28 24.99 2.96
N TYR A 482 -32.89 23.93 2.24
CA TYR A 482 -31.64 23.22 2.43
C TYR A 482 -30.89 23.06 1.11
N GLY A 483 -29.60 23.40 1.10
CA GLY A 483 -28.73 23.27 -0.06
C GLY A 483 -28.36 24.61 -0.74
N PRO A 484 -27.57 24.57 -1.84
CA PRO A 484 -27.15 23.35 -2.53
C PRO A 484 -25.98 22.66 -1.84
N VAL A 485 -26.05 21.34 -1.69
CA VAL A 485 -24.97 20.53 -1.11
C VAL A 485 -24.98 19.13 -1.71
N LEU A 486 -23.80 18.52 -1.87
CA LEU A 486 -23.68 17.08 -2.12
C LEU A 486 -23.25 16.40 -0.82
N LEU A 487 -24.02 15.39 -0.38
CA LEU A 487 -23.79 14.72 0.89
C LEU A 487 -22.72 13.62 0.82
N ALA A 488 -22.33 13.20 -0.39
CA ALA A 488 -21.28 12.23 -0.61
C ALA A 488 -20.10 12.83 -1.37
N ILE A 489 -18.97 12.11 -1.33
CA ILE A 489 -17.77 12.48 -2.08
C ILE A 489 -18.10 12.46 -3.57
N LEU A 490 -17.77 13.56 -4.24
CA LEU A 490 -17.78 13.69 -5.70
C LEU A 490 -16.35 13.50 -6.20
N ALA A 491 -16.18 12.66 -7.22
CA ALA A 491 -14.87 12.34 -7.77
C ALA A 491 -14.91 12.18 -9.29
N ILE A 492 -13.73 12.23 -9.91
CA ILE A 492 -13.50 11.88 -11.31
C ILE A 492 -12.62 10.64 -11.37
N ARG A 493 -13.05 9.64 -12.12
CA ARG A 493 -12.30 8.41 -12.36
C ARG A 493 -11.74 8.39 -13.76
N PHE A 494 -10.43 8.20 -13.88
CA PHE A 494 -9.74 7.99 -15.13
C PHE A 494 -9.44 6.51 -15.35
N THR A 495 -9.70 6.04 -16.57
CA THR A 495 -9.19 4.78 -17.09
C THR A 495 -8.11 5.08 -18.12
N ILE A 496 -6.86 4.78 -17.76
CA ILE A 496 -5.68 5.04 -18.59
C ILE A 496 -5.15 3.71 -19.14
N LYS A 497 -4.81 3.68 -20.41
CA LYS A 497 -4.09 2.59 -21.06
C LYS A 497 -2.65 2.98 -21.30
N VAL A 498 -1.73 2.13 -20.84
CA VAL A 498 -0.30 2.25 -21.11
C VAL A 498 0.08 1.12 -22.05
N SER A 499 0.46 1.47 -23.28
CA SER A 499 0.83 0.52 -24.34
C SER A 499 2.32 0.63 -24.65
N PRO A 500 3.15 -0.30 -24.15
CA PRO A 500 4.60 -0.26 -24.38
C PRO A 500 4.99 -0.30 -25.86
N LYS A 501 5.98 0.52 -26.25
CA LYS A 501 6.47 0.60 -27.64
C LYS A 501 7.25 -0.65 -28.07
N ASN A 502 7.70 -1.46 -27.11
CA ASN A 502 8.41 -2.72 -27.37
C ASN A 502 7.48 -3.89 -27.73
N GLY A 503 6.16 -3.66 -27.76
CA GLY A 503 5.17 -4.67 -28.17
C GLY A 503 4.72 -5.62 -27.07
N THR A 504 5.10 -5.42 -25.80
CA THR A 504 4.50 -6.19 -24.69
C THR A 504 3.04 -5.79 -24.43
N SER A 505 2.33 -6.63 -23.68
CA SER A 505 0.94 -6.45 -23.29
C SER A 505 0.70 -5.08 -22.64
N PRO A 506 -0.42 -4.40 -22.96
CA PRO A 506 -0.74 -3.12 -22.34
C PRO A 506 -1.17 -3.31 -20.87
N SER A 507 -1.04 -2.22 -20.12
CA SER A 507 -1.59 -2.10 -18.76
C SER A 507 -2.79 -1.15 -18.76
N ILE A 508 -3.77 -1.42 -17.91
CA ILE A 508 -4.89 -0.53 -17.60
C ILE A 508 -4.70 -0.03 -16.17
N ILE A 509 -4.62 1.29 -16.02
CA ILE A 509 -4.52 1.99 -14.74
C ILE A 509 -5.82 2.73 -14.52
N ILE A 510 -6.46 2.47 -13.38
CA ILE A 510 -7.71 3.10 -12.96
C ILE A 510 -7.39 3.91 -11.70
N LYS A 511 -7.67 5.20 -11.74
CA LYS A 511 -7.49 6.10 -10.59
C LYS A 511 -8.68 7.03 -10.47
N THR A 512 -9.17 7.17 -9.24
CA THR A 512 -10.28 8.07 -8.89
C THR A 512 -9.77 9.17 -7.98
N PHE A 513 -10.08 10.41 -8.31
CA PHE A 513 -9.65 11.60 -7.59
C PHE A 513 -10.85 12.42 -7.15
N GLU A 514 -10.83 12.88 -5.91
CA GLU A 514 -11.85 13.79 -5.39
C GLU A 514 -11.84 15.11 -6.16
N ILE A 515 -13.03 15.64 -6.47
CA ILE A 515 -13.22 16.93 -7.15
C ILE A 515 -14.13 17.83 -6.34
N THR A 516 -14.02 19.13 -6.53
CA THR A 516 -14.84 20.12 -5.82
C THR A 516 -16.08 20.48 -6.63
N PRO A 517 -17.31 20.25 -6.12
CA PRO A 517 -18.51 20.77 -6.77
C PRO A 517 -18.61 22.29 -6.59
N LYS A 518 -18.98 23.00 -7.66
CA LYS A 518 -19.34 24.42 -7.61
C LYS A 518 -20.71 24.62 -8.25
N PHE A 519 -21.69 24.94 -7.43
CA PHE A 519 -23.05 25.21 -7.87
C PHE A 519 -23.16 26.63 -8.45
N ILE A 520 -23.80 26.76 -9.60
CA ILE A 520 -24.00 28.00 -10.34
C ILE A 520 -25.46 28.08 -10.73
N ASN A 521 -26.10 29.25 -10.60
CA ASN A 521 -27.52 29.44 -10.93
C ASN A 521 -28.43 28.48 -10.14
N TRP A 522 -28.08 28.22 -8.87
CA TRP A 522 -28.91 27.42 -7.99
C TRP A 522 -30.29 28.06 -7.88
N PRO A 523 -31.38 27.32 -8.18
CA PRO A 523 -32.74 27.85 -8.11
C PRO A 523 -33.19 27.92 -6.64
N LEU A 524 -32.74 28.95 -5.92
CA LEU A 524 -33.36 29.48 -4.71
C LEU A 524 -33.33 31.01 -4.77
#